data_AF-A0A7V1XP94-F1
#
_entry.id   AF-A0A7V1XP94-F1
#
_cell.length_a   1.000
_cell.length_b   1.000
_cell.length_c   1.000
_cell.angle_alpha   90.00
_cell.angle_beta   90.00
_cell.angle_gamma   90.00
#
_symmetry.space_group_name_H-M   'P 1'
#
loop_
_entity.id
_entity.type
_entity.pdbx_description
1 polymer ?
#
loop_
_entity_poly.entity_id
_entity_poly.type
_entity_poly.pdbx_seq_one_letter_code
_entity_poly.pdbx_strand_id
1 'polypeptide(L)'
;MRERGGGRFGLHRGTGRGFRAAVEEFARHRDPRRSGNPDRAGNGAAMRIAPIGTALSHLDDGDFARAVAGVSILTHREPRAVAAALAVARSGSLLFSAGASADRAEILEDLARWTAARETELGAGYGLVPEGRRVSDVLRSALGAWAEGLEAQLGRVADLAGEDLGRPALPSDGYALASPVAAILIALRATSFEDAVVRAVNLGGDADTVGAMVGGLAG
;
A
#
# COMPACT_ATOMS: atom_id res chain seq x y z
N MET A 1 14.92 39.66 -2.66
CA MET A 1 15.42 38.57 -1.78
C MET A 1 15.37 37.30 -2.61
N ARG A 2 16.52 36.71 -2.98
CA ARG A 2 16.63 35.65 -3.99
C ARG A 2 16.07 34.30 -3.49
N GLU A 3 15.33 33.64 -4.37
CA GLU A 3 14.90 32.25 -4.28
C GLU A 3 16.09 31.31 -3.96
N ARG A 4 15.97 30.55 -2.87
CA ARG A 4 16.82 29.39 -2.59
C ARG A 4 15.96 28.32 -1.90
N GLY A 5 15.70 27.19 -2.57
CA GLY A 5 15.29 25.98 -1.83
C GLY A 5 14.60 24.84 -2.57
N GLY A 6 13.84 25.08 -3.65
CA GLY A 6 12.88 24.07 -4.15
C GLY A 6 13.46 22.87 -4.92
N GLY A 7 14.70 22.93 -5.40
CA GLY A 7 15.16 21.99 -6.43
C GLY A 7 15.85 20.70 -5.96
N ARG A 8 16.27 20.58 -4.68
CA ARG A 8 17.23 19.52 -4.26
C ARG A 8 16.83 18.67 -3.06
N PHE A 9 15.76 19.00 -2.34
CA PHE A 9 15.39 18.29 -1.12
C PHE A 9 15.11 16.81 -1.40
N GLY A 10 15.87 15.91 -0.75
CA GLY A 10 15.65 14.45 -0.83
C GLY A 10 15.94 13.77 -2.18
N LEU A 11 16.36 14.48 -3.23
CA LEU A 11 16.68 13.87 -4.54
C LEU A 11 17.74 12.76 -4.44
N HIS A 12 18.74 12.93 -3.56
CA HIS A 12 19.78 11.93 -3.31
C HIS A 12 19.26 10.63 -2.66
N ARG A 13 18.03 10.62 -2.15
CA ARG A 13 17.35 9.44 -1.58
C ARG A 13 16.17 8.98 -2.44
N GLY A 14 16.03 9.51 -3.66
CA GLY A 14 14.90 9.16 -4.53
C GLY A 14 13.53 9.66 -4.04
N THR A 15 13.46 10.66 -3.16
CA THR A 15 12.16 11.06 -2.57
C THR A 15 11.14 11.48 -3.63
N GLY A 16 9.94 10.90 -3.61
CA GLY A 16 8.87 11.25 -4.54
C GLY A 16 8.33 12.68 -4.36
N ARG A 17 7.68 13.20 -5.42
CA ARG A 17 7.05 14.54 -5.41
C ARG A 17 6.03 14.71 -4.28
N GLY A 18 5.24 13.66 -3.99
CA GLY A 18 4.23 13.69 -2.92
C GLY A 18 4.84 13.92 -1.54
N PHE A 19 5.97 13.27 -1.23
CA PHE A 19 6.68 13.46 0.03
C PHE A 19 7.23 14.89 0.18
N ARG A 20 7.84 15.43 -0.87
CA ARG A 20 8.37 16.82 -0.85
C ARG A 20 7.25 17.81 -0.57
N ALA A 21 6.12 17.68 -1.26
CA ALA A 21 4.95 18.51 -1.03
C ALA A 21 4.47 18.43 0.43
N ALA A 22 4.44 17.22 1.01
CA ALA A 22 4.04 17.05 2.40
C ALA A 22 4.98 17.75 3.39
N VAL A 23 6.30 17.71 3.15
CA VAL A 23 7.27 18.43 3.98
C VAL A 23 7.13 19.95 3.85
N GLU A 24 6.87 20.45 2.65
CA GLU A 24 6.62 21.88 2.42
C GLU A 24 5.34 22.35 3.13
N GLU A 25 4.28 21.54 3.07
CA GLU A 25 3.02 21.83 3.73
C GLU A 25 3.24 21.83 5.26
N PHE A 26 3.89 20.79 5.81
CA PHE A 26 4.27 20.76 7.22
C PHE A 26 5.05 22.00 7.66
N ALA A 27 6.01 22.46 6.85
CA ALA A 27 6.80 23.64 7.14
C ALA A 27 5.95 24.92 7.23
N ARG A 28 4.84 25.00 6.47
CA ARG A 28 3.88 26.13 6.49
C ARG A 28 2.96 26.11 7.70
N HIS A 29 2.27 25.00 7.94
CA HIS A 29 1.19 24.96 8.94
C HIS A 29 1.56 24.29 10.27
N ARG A 30 2.73 23.65 10.37
CA ARG A 30 3.25 23.00 11.59
C ARG A 30 2.31 21.95 12.20
N ASP A 31 1.41 21.40 11.39
CA ASP A 31 0.44 20.38 11.78
C ASP A 31 0.62 19.12 10.91
N PRO A 32 1.28 18.07 11.41
CA PRO A 32 1.64 16.93 10.57
C PRO A 32 0.41 16.20 10.00
N ARG A 33 -0.77 16.31 10.62
CA ARG A 33 -2.02 15.67 10.16
C ARG A 33 -2.60 16.32 8.90
N ARG A 34 -2.20 17.55 8.59
CA ARG A 34 -2.64 18.29 7.40
C ARG A 34 -1.65 18.21 6.24
N SER A 35 -0.48 17.61 6.48
CA SER A 35 0.66 17.67 5.57
C SER A 35 0.53 16.75 4.36
N GLY A 36 -0.10 15.58 4.52
CA GLY A 36 -0.12 14.59 3.45
C GLY A 36 -0.92 15.04 2.22
N ASN A 37 -0.49 14.58 1.04
CA ASN A 37 -1.13 14.94 -0.22
C ASN A 37 -2.52 14.27 -0.34
N PRO A 38 -3.62 15.04 -0.50
CA PRO A 38 -4.98 14.50 -0.59
C PRO A 38 -5.36 14.03 -2.00
N ASP A 39 -4.62 14.42 -3.04
CA ASP A 39 -5.02 14.26 -4.45
C ASP A 39 -4.28 13.13 -5.16
N ARG A 40 -3.31 12.49 -4.50
CA ARG A 40 -2.44 11.47 -5.10
C ARG A 40 -2.51 10.15 -4.34
N ALA A 41 -3.10 9.17 -4.99
CA ALA A 41 -3.13 7.76 -4.58
C ALA A 41 -1.76 7.07 -4.83
N GLY A 42 -0.68 7.60 -4.25
CA GLY A 42 0.66 7.01 -4.32
C GLY A 42 0.86 5.85 -3.34
N ASN A 43 1.84 5.00 -3.60
CA ASN A 43 2.21 3.84 -2.77
C ASN A 43 3.14 4.18 -1.58
N GLY A 44 3.59 5.43 -1.45
CA GLY A 44 4.66 5.79 -0.51
C GLY A 44 4.32 5.66 0.98
N ALA A 45 3.03 5.59 1.34
CA ALA A 45 2.61 5.21 2.69
C ALA A 45 2.76 3.70 2.91
N ALA A 46 2.35 2.89 1.93
CA ALA A 46 2.40 1.44 1.97
C ALA A 46 3.84 0.90 1.99
N MET A 47 4.78 1.54 1.28
CA MET A 47 6.17 1.08 1.16
C MET A 47 6.97 0.96 2.47
N ARG A 48 6.45 1.49 3.59
CA ARG A 48 7.15 1.59 4.87
C ARG A 48 6.34 1.06 6.06
N ILE A 49 5.21 0.40 5.82
CA ILE A 49 4.22 0.12 6.88
C ILE A 49 4.22 -1.34 7.37
N ALA A 50 4.79 -2.27 6.61
CA ALA A 50 4.76 -3.69 6.97
C ALA A 50 5.29 -3.98 8.40
N PRO A 51 6.42 -3.39 8.87
CA PRO A 51 6.88 -3.60 10.24
C PRO A 51 5.92 -3.09 11.33
N ILE A 52 5.17 -2.02 11.03
CA ILE A 52 4.15 -1.49 11.95
C ILE A 52 3.00 -2.50 12.08
N GLY A 53 2.63 -3.16 10.98
CA GLY A 53 1.66 -4.23 10.97
C GLY A 53 2.00 -5.35 11.96
N THR A 54 3.24 -5.85 11.89
CA THR A 54 3.73 -6.89 12.79
C THR A 54 3.81 -6.43 14.25
N ALA A 55 4.37 -5.24 14.49
CA ALA A 55 4.56 -4.70 15.84
C ALA A 55 3.22 -4.42 16.56
N LEU A 56 2.17 -4.10 15.81
CA LEU A 56 0.85 -3.78 16.34
C LEU A 56 -0.17 -4.92 16.21
N SER A 57 0.28 -6.13 15.89
CA SER A 57 -0.59 -7.32 15.69
C SER A 57 -1.42 -7.72 16.92
N HIS A 58 -1.08 -7.19 18.10
CA HIS A 58 -1.78 -7.40 19.36
C HIS A 58 -2.95 -6.43 19.60
N LEU A 59 -3.06 -5.36 18.80
CA LEU A 59 -4.15 -4.39 18.93
C LEU A 59 -5.44 -4.92 18.32
N ASP A 60 -6.57 -4.42 18.81
CA ASP A 60 -7.84 -4.64 18.12
C ASP A 60 -7.87 -3.95 16.75
N ASP A 61 -8.79 -4.38 15.89
CA ASP A 61 -8.90 -3.91 14.51
C ASP A 61 -9.05 -2.38 14.40
N GLY A 62 -9.74 -1.75 15.35
CA GLY A 62 -10.00 -0.31 15.34
C GLY A 62 -8.77 0.50 15.77
N ASP A 63 -8.11 0.09 16.85
CA ASP A 63 -6.85 0.67 17.32
C ASP A 63 -5.74 0.49 16.27
N PHE A 64 -5.63 -0.70 15.69
CA PHE A 64 -4.70 -1.01 14.61
C PHE A 64 -4.90 -0.08 13.41
N ALA A 65 -6.14 0.02 12.91
CA ALA A 65 -6.45 0.86 11.77
C ALA A 65 -6.19 2.33 12.05
N ARG A 66 -6.51 2.82 13.26
CA ARG A 66 -6.23 4.19 13.67
C ARG A 66 -4.73 4.50 13.70
N ALA A 67 -3.91 3.59 14.23
CA ALA A 67 -2.46 3.78 14.27
C ALA A 67 -1.86 3.85 12.85
N VAL A 68 -2.22 2.89 11.98
CA VAL A 68 -1.72 2.81 10.60
C VAL A 68 -2.19 4.02 9.77
N ALA A 69 -3.46 4.41 9.88
CA ALA A 69 -3.96 5.60 9.21
C ALA A 69 -3.23 6.86 9.70
N GLY A 70 -3.04 6.99 11.03
CA GLY A 70 -2.37 8.13 11.65
C GLY A 70 -0.96 8.39 11.14
N VAL A 71 -0.15 7.36 10.91
CA VAL A 71 1.20 7.52 10.34
C VAL A 71 1.19 7.69 8.81
N SER A 72 0.15 7.20 8.13
CA SER A 72 -0.01 7.33 6.67
C SER A 72 -0.34 8.77 6.26
N ILE A 73 -1.32 9.39 6.95
CA ILE A 73 -1.82 10.75 6.67
C ILE A 73 -0.76 11.85 6.81
N LEU A 74 0.36 11.56 7.47
CA LEU A 74 1.49 12.49 7.57
C LEU A 74 2.08 12.85 6.21
N THR A 75 1.88 11.99 5.21
CA THR A 75 2.45 12.16 3.86
C THR A 75 1.46 11.87 2.74
N HIS A 76 0.47 10.99 2.97
CA HIS A 76 -0.52 10.58 1.98
C HIS A 76 -1.89 10.64 2.64
N ARG A 77 -2.75 11.54 2.16
CA ARG A 77 -4.12 11.71 2.65
C ARG A 77 -5.16 11.23 1.65
N GLU A 78 -4.75 10.90 0.43
CA GLU A 78 -5.67 10.30 -0.53
C GLU A 78 -6.20 8.95 0.02
N PRO A 79 -7.52 8.71 0.03
CA PRO A 79 -8.13 7.55 0.70
C PRO A 79 -7.59 6.18 0.25
N ARG A 80 -7.34 5.98 -1.06
CA ARG A 80 -6.78 4.73 -1.60
C ARG A 80 -5.33 4.54 -1.15
N ALA A 81 -4.53 5.60 -1.05
CA ALA A 81 -3.17 5.50 -0.50
C ALA A 81 -3.17 5.04 0.98
N VAL A 82 -4.10 5.55 1.78
CA VAL A 82 -4.25 5.11 3.19
C VAL A 82 -4.80 3.68 3.28
N ALA A 83 -5.79 3.33 2.45
CA ALA A 83 -6.33 1.98 2.37
C ALA A 83 -5.26 0.95 1.94
N ALA A 84 -4.39 1.31 0.99
CA ALA A 84 -3.29 0.45 0.58
C ALA A 84 -2.28 0.23 1.71
N ALA A 85 -1.97 1.27 2.49
CA ALA A 85 -1.12 1.14 3.66
C ALA A 85 -1.76 0.25 4.75
N LEU A 86 -3.07 0.37 4.97
CA LEU A 86 -3.84 -0.50 5.85
C LEU A 86 -3.77 -1.96 5.40
N ALA A 87 -3.98 -2.23 4.10
CA ALA A 87 -3.91 -3.57 3.54
C ALA A 87 -2.50 -4.16 3.70
N VAL A 88 -1.43 -3.43 3.39
CA VAL A 88 -0.05 -3.92 3.57
C VAL A 88 0.27 -4.16 5.05
N ALA A 89 -0.12 -3.27 5.95
CA ALA A 89 0.10 -3.47 7.38
C ALA A 89 -0.65 -4.70 7.90
N ARG A 90 -1.92 -4.87 7.51
CA ARG A 90 -2.72 -6.02 7.92
C ARG A 90 -2.17 -7.32 7.37
N SER A 91 -1.68 -7.33 6.12
CA SER A 91 -0.96 -8.48 5.57
C SER A 91 0.24 -8.86 6.42
N GLY A 92 1.04 -7.88 6.88
CA GLY A 92 2.16 -8.14 7.80
C GLY A 92 1.71 -8.79 9.11
N SER A 93 0.65 -8.26 9.72
CA SER A 93 0.06 -8.85 10.93
C SER A 93 -0.47 -10.27 10.70
N LEU A 94 -1.16 -10.53 9.59
CA LEU A 94 -1.73 -11.83 9.27
C LEU A 94 -0.64 -12.85 8.96
N LEU A 95 0.37 -12.48 8.17
CA LEU A 95 1.50 -13.34 7.84
C LEU A 95 2.37 -13.66 9.05
N PHE A 96 2.55 -12.71 9.97
CA PHE A 96 3.27 -12.92 11.22
C PHE A 96 2.55 -13.90 12.16
N SER A 97 1.23 -13.78 12.26
CA SER A 97 0.42 -14.66 13.12
C SER A 97 0.06 -15.99 12.47
N ALA A 98 0.17 -16.10 11.14
CA ALA A 98 -0.16 -17.31 10.40
C ALA A 98 0.91 -18.40 10.58
N GLY A 99 0.46 -19.61 10.92
CA GLY A 99 1.32 -20.78 10.85
C GLY A 99 1.69 -21.17 9.41
N ALA A 100 2.71 -22.01 9.25
CA ALA A 100 3.18 -22.47 7.94
C ALA A 100 2.10 -23.21 7.11
N SER A 101 1.09 -23.78 7.78
CA SER A 101 -0.02 -24.51 7.17
C SER A 101 -1.26 -23.63 6.89
N ALA A 102 -1.19 -22.33 7.12
CA ALA A 102 -2.33 -21.44 6.90
C ALA A 102 -2.69 -21.37 5.41
N ASP A 103 -3.99 -21.42 5.10
CA ASP A 103 -4.45 -21.25 3.73
C ASP A 103 -4.27 -19.78 3.30
N ARG A 104 -3.37 -19.57 2.35
CA ARG A 104 -3.02 -18.24 1.85
C ARG A 104 -4.15 -17.60 1.06
N ALA A 105 -5.07 -18.39 0.48
CA ALA A 105 -6.27 -17.87 -0.17
C ALA A 105 -7.27 -17.33 0.85
N GLU A 106 -7.47 -18.04 1.96
CA GLU A 106 -8.32 -17.59 3.07
C GLU A 106 -7.78 -16.30 3.68
N ILE A 107 -6.45 -16.19 3.87
CA ILE A 107 -5.81 -14.94 4.32
C ILE A 107 -6.12 -13.79 3.35
N LEU A 108 -6.05 -14.00 2.04
CA LEU A 108 -6.37 -12.96 1.06
C LEU A 108 -7.84 -12.57 1.10
N GLU A 109 -8.74 -13.53 1.29
CA GLU A 109 -10.17 -13.27 1.44
C GLU A 109 -10.48 -12.43 2.68
N ASP A 110 -9.95 -12.84 3.83
CA ASP A 110 -10.06 -12.13 5.11
C ASP A 110 -9.52 -10.70 4.99
N LEU A 111 -8.35 -10.54 4.36
CA LEU A 111 -7.75 -9.25 4.10
C LEU A 111 -8.64 -8.37 3.21
N ALA A 112 -9.22 -8.93 2.15
CA ALA A 112 -10.08 -8.18 1.24
C ALA A 112 -11.37 -7.70 1.94
N ARG A 113 -11.98 -8.56 2.77
CA ARG A 113 -13.16 -8.20 3.57
C ARG A 113 -12.83 -7.15 4.63
N TRP A 114 -11.72 -7.33 5.35
CA TRP A 114 -11.25 -6.37 6.36
C TRP A 114 -10.94 -5.01 5.74
N THR A 115 -10.24 -4.98 4.61
CA THR A 115 -9.91 -3.74 3.89
C THR A 115 -11.17 -2.99 3.45
N ALA A 116 -12.19 -3.70 2.94
CA ALA A 116 -13.46 -3.09 2.54
C ALA A 116 -14.20 -2.40 3.70
N ALA A 117 -14.17 -3.02 4.90
CA ALA A 117 -14.73 -2.43 6.11
C ALA A 117 -13.98 -1.15 6.50
N ARG A 118 -12.64 -1.18 6.50
CA ARG A 118 -11.82 -0.01 6.85
C ARG A 118 -11.93 1.13 5.84
N GLU A 119 -12.05 0.84 4.55
CA GLU A 119 -12.28 1.85 3.52
C GLU A 119 -13.59 2.63 3.75
N THR A 120 -14.62 1.96 4.28
CA THR A 120 -15.89 2.60 4.64
C THR A 120 -15.73 3.49 5.88
N GLU A 121 -14.94 3.04 6.87
CA GLU A 121 -14.67 3.79 8.10
C GLU A 121 -13.74 5.00 7.88
N LEU A 122 -12.81 4.95 6.92
CA LEU A 122 -11.95 6.08 6.57
C LEU A 122 -12.77 7.34 6.20
N GLY A 123 -13.88 7.14 5.50
CA GLY A 123 -14.82 8.22 5.17
C GLY A 123 -15.43 8.85 6.42
N ALA A 124 -15.87 8.03 7.37
CA ALA A 124 -16.50 8.49 8.60
C ALA A 124 -15.51 9.09 9.63
N GLY A 125 -14.31 8.52 9.75
CA GLY A 125 -13.34 8.88 10.80
C GLY A 125 -12.32 9.95 10.41
N TYR A 126 -11.97 10.05 9.12
CA TYR A 126 -10.93 10.96 8.64
C TYR A 126 -11.42 11.94 7.56
N GLY A 127 -12.70 11.86 7.18
CA GLY A 127 -13.25 12.63 6.04
C GLY A 127 -12.64 12.21 4.70
N LEU A 128 -12.11 10.99 4.62
CA LEU A 128 -11.43 10.44 3.46
C LEU A 128 -12.39 9.53 2.70
N VAL A 129 -13.21 10.10 1.82
CA VAL A 129 -14.18 9.35 1.02
C VAL A 129 -13.49 8.81 -0.24
N PRO A 130 -13.36 7.49 -0.42
CA PRO A 130 -12.79 6.94 -1.66
C PRO A 130 -13.72 7.22 -2.83
N GLU A 131 -13.26 8.02 -3.80
CA GLU A 131 -13.90 8.13 -5.11
C GLU A 131 -13.25 7.13 -6.08
N GLY A 132 -14.06 6.48 -6.90
CA GLY A 132 -13.58 5.49 -7.87
C GLY A 132 -13.32 4.11 -7.25
N ARG A 133 -12.34 3.39 -7.81
CA ARG A 133 -12.07 1.99 -7.47
C ARG A 133 -11.36 1.88 -6.12
N ARG A 134 -11.75 0.89 -5.31
CA ARG A 134 -11.17 0.63 -3.99
C ARG A 134 -10.04 -0.39 -4.04
N VAL A 135 -9.15 -0.36 -3.04
CA VAL A 135 -8.11 -1.38 -2.87
C VAL A 135 -8.74 -2.75 -2.62
N SER A 136 -9.84 -2.79 -1.85
CA SER A 136 -10.56 -4.05 -1.60
C SER A 136 -11.19 -4.65 -2.85
N ASP A 137 -11.54 -3.85 -3.87
CA ASP A 137 -12.05 -4.36 -5.15
C ASP A 137 -10.94 -5.08 -5.93
N VAL A 138 -9.73 -4.53 -5.90
CA VAL A 138 -8.56 -5.15 -6.56
C VAL A 138 -8.16 -6.43 -5.84
N LEU A 139 -8.14 -6.45 -4.50
CA LEU A 139 -7.90 -7.66 -3.71
C LEU A 139 -8.92 -8.76 -4.02
N ARG A 140 -10.22 -8.42 -4.08
CA ARG A 140 -11.29 -9.37 -4.44
C ARG A 140 -11.13 -9.89 -5.87
N SER A 141 -10.80 -9.03 -6.82
CA SER A 141 -10.53 -9.44 -8.20
C SER A 141 -9.34 -10.41 -8.29
N ALA A 142 -8.24 -10.10 -7.60
CA ALA A 142 -7.06 -10.96 -7.55
C ALA A 142 -7.34 -12.29 -6.85
N LEU A 143 -8.18 -12.31 -5.80
CA LEU A 143 -8.64 -13.56 -5.19
C LEU A 143 -9.41 -14.44 -6.20
N GLY A 144 -10.24 -13.83 -7.05
CA GLY A 144 -10.96 -14.55 -8.11
C GLY A 144 -10.05 -15.29 -9.10
N ALA A 145 -8.81 -14.82 -9.28
CA ALA A 145 -7.77 -15.50 -10.09
C ALA A 145 -6.87 -16.44 -9.28
N TRP A 146 -7.23 -16.82 -8.04
CA TRP A 146 -6.33 -17.58 -7.19
C TRP A 146 -5.89 -18.92 -7.82
N ALA A 147 -6.83 -19.65 -8.44
CA ALA A 147 -6.55 -20.91 -9.12
C ALA A 147 -5.73 -20.75 -10.41
N GLU A 148 -5.76 -19.57 -11.04
CA GLU A 148 -5.05 -19.27 -12.29
C GLU A 148 -3.57 -18.93 -12.05
N GLY A 149 -3.19 -18.59 -10.81
CA GLY A 149 -1.81 -18.33 -10.42
C GLY A 149 -1.43 -16.85 -10.37
N LEU A 150 -0.18 -16.56 -9.96
CA LEU A 150 0.28 -15.20 -9.67
C LEU A 150 0.20 -14.28 -10.90
N GLU A 151 0.56 -14.77 -12.08
CA GLU A 151 0.57 -13.97 -13.31
C GLU A 151 -0.83 -13.45 -13.65
N ALA A 152 -1.85 -14.31 -13.57
CA ALA A 152 -3.24 -13.91 -13.78
C ALA A 152 -3.70 -12.87 -12.75
N GLN A 153 -3.30 -13.02 -11.48
CA GLN A 153 -3.62 -12.05 -10.44
C GLN A 153 -2.96 -10.68 -10.70
N LEU A 154 -1.68 -10.67 -11.08
CA LEU A 154 -0.96 -9.44 -11.42
C LEU A 154 -1.54 -8.78 -12.68
N GLY A 155 -2.02 -9.57 -13.65
CA GLY A 155 -2.80 -9.07 -14.79
C GLY A 155 -4.04 -8.31 -14.35
N ARG A 156 -4.86 -8.90 -13.46
CA ARG A 156 -6.04 -8.22 -12.90
C ARG A 156 -5.68 -6.94 -12.14
N VAL A 157 -4.57 -6.93 -11.40
CA VAL A 157 -4.07 -5.72 -10.73
C VAL A 157 -3.75 -4.63 -11.76
N ALA A 158 -3.03 -4.98 -12.82
CA ALA A 158 -2.64 -4.05 -13.87
C ALA A 158 -3.85 -3.47 -14.62
N ASP A 159 -4.80 -4.32 -15.00
CA ASP A 159 -6.02 -3.92 -15.71
C ASP A 159 -6.86 -2.94 -14.87
N LEU A 160 -7.15 -3.31 -13.62
CA LEU A 160 -7.97 -2.49 -12.73
C LEU A 160 -7.30 -1.17 -12.34
N ALA A 161 -5.98 -1.16 -12.16
CA ALA A 161 -5.22 0.05 -11.95
C ALA A 161 -5.24 0.93 -13.21
N GLY A 162 -5.12 0.33 -14.40
CA GLY A 162 -5.09 1.04 -15.66
C GLY A 162 -6.43 1.68 -16.03
N GLU A 163 -7.53 0.96 -15.81
CA GLU A 163 -8.89 1.48 -15.95
C GLU A 163 -9.12 2.72 -15.09
N ASP A 164 -8.72 2.66 -13.82
CA ASP A 164 -8.91 3.75 -12.86
C ASP A 164 -7.98 4.94 -13.17
N LEU A 165 -6.80 4.70 -13.75
CA LEU A 165 -5.88 5.74 -14.23
C LEU A 165 -6.24 6.29 -15.62
N GLY A 166 -7.14 5.63 -16.37
CA GLY A 166 -7.43 5.97 -17.76
C GLY A 166 -6.26 5.74 -18.73
N ARG A 167 -5.31 4.88 -18.37
CA ARG A 167 -4.13 4.52 -19.20
C ARG A 167 -3.64 3.11 -18.87
N PRO A 168 -2.89 2.43 -19.76
CA PRO A 168 -2.21 1.20 -19.39
C PRO A 168 -1.34 1.39 -18.14
N ALA A 169 -1.40 0.42 -17.22
CA ALA A 169 -0.65 0.41 -15.98
C ALA A 169 0.12 -0.91 -15.82
N LEU A 170 1.19 -0.87 -15.04
CA LEU A 170 1.88 -2.07 -14.58
C LEU A 170 1.42 -2.43 -13.17
N PRO A 171 1.44 -3.71 -12.78
CA PRO A 171 1.15 -4.09 -11.39
C PRO A 171 2.20 -3.55 -10.41
N SER A 172 3.38 -3.16 -10.90
CA SER A 172 4.44 -2.48 -10.16
C SER A 172 4.42 -0.96 -10.30
N ASP A 173 3.36 -0.34 -10.85
CA ASP A 173 3.29 1.13 -10.89
C ASP A 173 3.23 1.72 -9.48
N GLY A 174 3.72 2.95 -9.33
CA GLY A 174 3.74 3.76 -8.11
C GLY A 174 2.36 4.21 -7.60
N TYR A 175 1.37 3.32 -7.69
CA TYR A 175 -0.04 3.58 -7.54
C TYR A 175 -0.67 2.69 -6.47
N ALA A 176 -1.58 3.24 -5.66
CA ALA A 176 -2.16 2.56 -4.51
C ALA A 176 -2.92 1.27 -4.87
N LEU A 177 -3.53 1.22 -6.07
CA LEU A 177 -4.23 0.04 -6.56
C LEU A 177 -3.31 -0.99 -7.23
N ALA A 178 -2.03 -0.64 -7.46
CA ALA A 178 -1.06 -1.47 -8.17
C ALA A 178 -0.04 -2.11 -7.20
N SER A 179 1.13 -1.48 -7.03
CA SER A 179 2.28 -2.05 -6.32
C SER A 179 1.99 -2.58 -4.91
N PRO A 180 1.14 -1.97 -4.08
CA PRO A 180 0.81 -2.53 -2.76
C PRO A 180 0.09 -3.88 -2.87
N VAL A 181 -0.86 -4.01 -3.81
CA VAL A 181 -1.60 -5.25 -4.02
C VAL A 181 -0.70 -6.31 -4.63
N ALA A 182 0.15 -5.95 -5.61
CA ALA A 182 1.14 -6.85 -6.17
C ALA A 182 2.09 -7.41 -5.10
N ALA A 183 2.58 -6.56 -4.18
CA ALA A 183 3.48 -6.98 -3.10
C ALA A 183 2.81 -7.98 -2.14
N ILE A 184 1.54 -7.75 -1.78
CA ILE A 184 0.75 -8.67 -0.95
C ILE A 184 0.61 -10.03 -1.63
N LEU A 185 0.27 -10.06 -2.92
CA LEU A 185 0.11 -11.30 -3.68
C LEU A 185 1.42 -12.07 -3.82
N ILE A 186 2.53 -11.38 -4.05
CA ILE A 186 3.87 -12.00 -4.09
C ILE A 186 4.20 -12.63 -2.74
N ALA A 187 4.00 -11.90 -1.64
CA ALA A 187 4.30 -12.41 -0.30
C ALA A 187 3.44 -13.62 0.08
N LEU A 188 2.15 -13.61 -0.26
CA LEU A 188 1.24 -14.74 0.02
C LEU A 188 1.57 -16.00 -0.79
N ARG A 189 2.24 -15.87 -1.94
CA ARG A 189 2.58 -17.00 -2.83
C ARG A 189 4.03 -17.43 -2.78
N ALA A 190 4.87 -16.67 -2.11
CA ALA A 190 6.29 -16.99 -2.01
C ALA A 190 6.48 -18.23 -1.13
N THR A 191 7.41 -19.10 -1.53
CA THR A 191 7.80 -20.29 -0.74
C THR A 191 9.05 -20.05 0.11
N SER A 192 9.77 -18.97 -0.16
CA SER A 192 10.92 -18.51 0.61
C SER A 192 11.09 -17.01 0.47
N PHE A 193 11.89 -16.41 1.36
CA PHE A 193 12.24 -14.99 1.27
C PHE A 193 12.93 -14.65 -0.07
N GLU A 194 13.85 -15.50 -0.52
CA GLU A 194 14.56 -15.31 -1.80
C GLU A 194 13.58 -15.34 -2.97
N ASP A 195 12.68 -16.32 -3.01
CA ASP A 195 11.63 -16.42 -4.04
C ASP A 195 10.74 -15.17 -4.06
N ALA A 196 10.36 -14.65 -2.88
CA ALA A 196 9.58 -13.42 -2.76
C ALA A 196 10.31 -12.21 -3.40
N VAL A 197 11.56 -11.97 -2.99
CA VAL A 197 12.33 -10.80 -3.43
C VAL A 197 12.70 -10.90 -4.92
N VAL A 198 13.04 -12.09 -5.41
CA VAL A 198 13.34 -12.31 -6.84
C VAL A 198 12.10 -12.03 -7.70
N ARG A 199 10.91 -12.49 -7.28
CA ARG A 199 9.64 -12.17 -7.97
C ARG A 199 9.37 -10.66 -7.98
N ALA A 200 9.59 -9.99 -6.84
CA ALA A 200 9.40 -8.55 -6.72
C ALA A 200 10.30 -7.75 -7.69
N VAL A 201 11.60 -8.09 -7.74
CA VAL A 201 12.56 -7.41 -8.61
C VAL A 201 12.27 -7.69 -10.09
N ASN A 202 11.94 -8.93 -10.44
CA ASN A 202 11.66 -9.32 -11.83
C ASN A 202 10.36 -8.71 -12.38
N LEU A 203 9.48 -8.16 -11.53
CA LEU A 203 8.31 -7.42 -11.97
C LEU A 203 8.66 -6.10 -12.67
N GLY A 204 9.88 -5.57 -12.45
CA GLY A 204 10.31 -4.29 -13.00
C GLY A 204 9.46 -3.11 -12.52
N GLY A 205 9.53 -1.97 -13.19
CA GLY A 205 8.79 -0.76 -12.80
C GLY A 205 9.33 -0.15 -11.50
N ASP A 206 8.45 0.12 -10.52
CA ASP A 206 8.78 0.61 -9.17
C ASP A 206 9.33 -0.53 -8.29
N ALA A 207 10.38 -1.20 -8.78
CA ALA A 207 10.89 -2.44 -8.22
C ALA A 207 11.48 -2.27 -6.80
N ASP A 208 12.04 -1.10 -6.48
CA ASP A 208 12.50 -0.77 -5.13
C ASP A 208 11.34 -0.69 -4.14
N THR A 209 10.22 -0.07 -4.53
CA THR A 209 9.03 0.01 -3.67
C THR A 209 8.34 -1.35 -3.50
N VAL A 210 8.15 -2.10 -4.59
CA VAL A 210 7.59 -3.46 -4.50
C VAL A 210 8.50 -4.36 -3.65
N GLY A 211 9.81 -4.29 -3.89
CA GLY A 211 10.81 -5.04 -3.11
C GLY A 211 10.80 -4.70 -1.62
N ALA A 212 10.65 -3.41 -1.26
CA ALA A 212 10.56 -2.98 0.13
C ALA A 212 9.31 -3.55 0.84
N MET A 213 8.15 -3.52 0.18
CA MET A 213 6.92 -4.11 0.73
C MET A 213 7.01 -5.63 0.83
N VAL A 214 7.44 -6.29 -0.25
CA VAL A 214 7.58 -7.76 -0.28
C VAL A 214 8.58 -8.22 0.78
N GLY A 215 9.75 -7.58 0.88
CA GLY A 215 10.76 -7.92 1.87
C GLY A 215 10.26 -7.72 3.31
N GLY A 216 9.47 -6.67 3.57
CA GLY A 216 8.87 -6.46 4.89
C GLY A 216 7.72 -7.41 5.22
N LEU A 217 7.08 -8.04 4.22
CA LEU A 217 5.99 -9.00 4.42
C LEU A 217 6.48 -10.44 4.50
N ALA A 218 7.53 -10.79 3.73
CA ALA A 218 8.03 -12.16 3.61
C ALA A 218 9.20 -12.48 4.56
N GLY A 219 9.83 -11.46 5.15
CA GLY A 219 10.94 -11.60 6.10
C GLY A 219 10.48 -11.67 7.54
#